data_AF-A0A077NH84-F1
#
_entry.id   AF-A0A077NH84-F1
#
_cell.length_a   1.000
_cell.length_b   1.000
_cell.length_c   1.000
_cell.angle_alpha   90.00
_cell.angle_beta   90.00
_cell.angle_gamma   90.00
#
_symmetry.space_group_name_H-M   'P 1'
#
loop_
_entity.id
_entity.type
_entity.pdbx_description
1 polymer ?
#
loop_
_entity_poly.entity_id
_entity_poly.type
_entity_poly.pdbx_seq_one_letter_code
_entity_poly.pdbx_strand_id
1 'polypeptide(L)'
;MLFIRTKSQVEKKTQIEKLKYIPMPIMCHIDDRIFVAEKLSLLHERYRERIAGLYTKIFLINLHDPKISDLKRLGHARQKANEWILEFINGIIENNS
;
A
#
# COMPACT_ATOMS: atom_id res chain seq x y z
N MET A 1 -26.50 -6.53 -15.88
CA MET A 1 -25.39 -7.50 -15.72
C MET A 1 -24.09 -6.72 -15.78
N LEU A 2 -23.43 -6.49 -14.65
CA LEU A 2 -22.13 -5.79 -14.61
C LEU A 2 -21.02 -6.82 -14.83
N PHE A 3 -20.40 -6.80 -16.01
CA PHE A 3 -19.19 -7.58 -16.29
C PHE A 3 -18.03 -6.97 -15.48
N ILE A 4 -17.68 -7.60 -14.36
CA ILE A 4 -16.41 -7.32 -13.68
C ILE A 4 -15.31 -7.90 -14.57
N ARG A 5 -14.68 -7.02 -15.35
CA ARG A 5 -13.57 -7.37 -16.25
C ARG A 5 -12.35 -7.69 -15.37
N THR A 6 -12.14 -8.97 -15.06
CA THR A 6 -10.93 -9.43 -14.36
C THR A 6 -9.72 -9.22 -15.26
N LYS A 7 -8.83 -8.29 -14.88
CA LYS A 7 -7.58 -8.02 -15.60
C LYS A 7 -6.72 -9.28 -15.70
N SER A 8 -6.13 -9.50 -16.87
CA SER A 8 -5.23 -10.63 -17.12
C SER A 8 -3.96 -10.52 -16.26
N GLN A 9 -3.29 -11.64 -16.00
CA GLN A 9 -2.02 -11.62 -15.24
C GLN A 9 -0.93 -10.76 -15.89
N VAL A 10 -0.97 -10.60 -17.21
CA VAL A 10 -0.02 -9.77 -17.97
C VAL A 10 -0.25 -8.29 -17.67
N GLU A 11 -1.50 -7.83 -17.71
CA GLU A 11 -1.85 -6.44 -17.38
C GLU A 11 -1.51 -6.09 -15.92
N LYS A 12 -1.69 -7.05 -15.00
CA LYS A 12 -1.28 -6.91 -13.60
C LYS A 12 0.24 -6.75 -13.46
N LYS A 13 1.02 -7.53 -14.21
CA LYS A 13 2.50 -7.39 -14.24
C LYS A 13 2.93 -6.03 -14.77
N THR A 14 2.33 -5.55 -15.86
CA THR A 14 2.68 -4.25 -16.44
C THR A 14 2.35 -3.08 -15.50
N GLN A 15 1.27 -3.17 -14.70
CA GLN A 15 1.00 -2.16 -13.67
C GLN A 15 2.02 -2.17 -12.54
N ILE A 16 2.50 -3.33 -12.12
CA ILE A 16 3.58 -3.44 -11.11
C ILE A 16 4.89 -2.87 -11.67
N GLU A 17 5.19 -3.08 -12.95
CA GLU A 17 6.36 -2.49 -13.61
C GLU A 17 6.33 -0.96 -13.67
N LYS A 18 5.14 -0.34 -13.80
CA LYS A 18 5.00 1.13 -13.71
C LYS A 18 5.38 1.69 -12.33
N LEU A 19 5.43 0.84 -11.31
CA LEU A 19 5.82 1.19 -9.94
C LEU A 19 7.25 0.77 -9.60
N LYS A 20 8.03 0.26 -10.56
CA LYS A 20 9.35 -0.35 -10.35
C LYS A 20 10.36 0.58 -9.66
N TYR A 21 10.17 1.90 -9.74
CA TYR A 21 11.05 2.89 -9.11
C TYR A 21 10.52 3.47 -7.80
N ILE A 22 9.31 3.08 -7.37
CA ILE A 22 8.72 3.53 -6.10
C ILE A 22 8.80 2.38 -5.10
N PRO A 23 9.41 2.59 -3.91
CA PRO A 23 9.42 1.58 -2.86
C PRO A 23 7.98 1.21 -2.49
N MET A 24 7.57 -0.01 -2.83
CA MET A 24 6.25 -0.50 -2.49
C MET A 24 6.21 -0.94 -1.01
N PRO A 25 5.11 -0.64 -0.30
CA PRO A 25 4.80 -1.21 1.00
C PRO A 25 5.03 -2.72 1.07
N ILE A 26 5.66 -3.19 2.15
CA ILE A 26 5.77 -4.62 2.44
C ILE A 26 4.48 -5.06 3.13
N MET A 27 3.54 -5.55 2.32
CA MET A 27 2.24 -6.01 2.79
C MET A 27 2.30 -7.39 3.43
N CYS A 28 1.43 -7.62 4.41
CA CYS A 28 1.23 -8.93 5.02
C CYS A 28 0.48 -9.89 4.08
N HIS A 29 -0.49 -9.37 3.32
CA HIS A 29 -1.31 -10.16 2.40
C HIS A 29 -1.01 -9.81 0.94
N ILE A 30 -1.01 -10.83 0.08
CA ILE A 30 -0.68 -10.66 -1.33
C ILE A 30 -1.78 -9.90 -2.10
N ASP A 31 -3.04 -10.10 -1.72
CA ASP A 31 -4.17 -9.42 -2.34
C ASP A 31 -4.17 -7.92 -2.04
N ASP A 32 -3.88 -7.54 -0.78
CA ASP A 32 -3.69 -6.14 -0.38
C ASP A 32 -2.56 -5.48 -1.18
N ARG A 33 -1.46 -6.21 -1.39
CA ARG A 33 -0.33 -5.71 -2.19
C ARG A 33 -0.74 -5.39 -3.62
N ILE A 34 -1.52 -6.27 -4.24
CA ILE A 34 -2.00 -6.09 -5.61
C ILE A 34 -3.00 -4.93 -5.67
N PHE A 35 -3.95 -4.88 -4.73
CA PHE A 35 -4.94 -3.81 -4.65
C PHE A 35 -4.28 -2.43 -4.47
N VAL A 36 -3.33 -2.32 -3.54
CA VAL A 36 -2.59 -1.08 -3.31
C VAL A 36 -1.76 -0.69 -4.52
N ALA A 37 -1.05 -1.63 -5.16
CA ALA A 37 -0.33 -1.36 -6.39
C ALA A 37 -1.26 -0.83 -7.49
N GLU A 38 -2.41 -1.47 -7.69
CA GLU A 38 -3.38 -1.05 -8.69
C GLU A 38 -3.86 0.39 -8.44
N LYS A 39 -4.23 0.71 -7.19
CA LYS A 39 -4.74 2.03 -6.84
C LYS A 39 -3.67 3.12 -6.92
N LEU A 40 -2.47 2.85 -6.40
CA LEU A 40 -1.36 3.80 -6.51
C LEU A 40 -0.97 4.05 -7.97
N SER A 41 -1.07 3.05 -8.86
CA SER A 41 -0.73 3.22 -10.28
C SER A 41 -1.57 4.27 -11.02
N LEU A 42 -2.73 4.65 -10.48
CA LEU A 42 -3.62 5.68 -11.02
C LEU A 42 -3.20 7.10 -10.64
N LEU A 43 -2.37 7.25 -9.61
CA LEU A 43 -1.92 8.55 -9.11
C LEU A 43 -0.67 9.01 -9.87
N HIS A 44 -0.46 10.32 -9.97
CA HIS A 44 0.79 10.87 -10.49
C HIS A 44 2.00 10.46 -9.62
N GLU A 45 3.17 10.29 -10.23
CA GLU A 45 4.40 9.82 -9.58
C GLU A 45 4.74 10.55 -8.29
N ARG A 46 4.76 11.89 -8.32
CA ARG A 46 4.97 12.75 -7.15
C ARG A 46 4.08 12.42 -5.95
N TYR A 47 2.82 12.00 -6.16
CA TYR A 47 1.94 11.58 -5.07
C TYR A 47 2.31 10.20 -4.54
N ARG A 48 2.68 9.28 -5.44
CA ARG A 48 3.11 7.93 -5.04
C ARG A 48 4.37 7.97 -4.17
N GLU A 49 5.35 8.81 -4.51
CA GLU A 49 6.54 9.01 -3.68
C GLU A 49 6.21 9.57 -2.29
N ARG A 50 5.32 10.58 -2.23
CA ARG A 50 4.86 11.14 -0.95
C ARG A 50 4.15 10.08 -0.10
N ILE A 51 3.31 9.25 -0.71
CA ILE A 51 2.61 8.16 -0.03
C ILE A 51 3.62 7.12 0.50
N ALA A 52 4.62 6.74 -0.30
CA ALA A 52 5.69 5.85 0.15
C ALA A 52 6.44 6.44 1.36
N GLY A 53 6.77 7.74 1.32
CA GLY A 53 7.39 8.43 2.46
C GLY A 53 6.53 8.43 3.73
N LEU A 54 5.22 8.64 3.60
CA LEU A 54 4.28 8.58 4.72
C LEU A 54 4.14 7.16 5.28
N TYR A 55 4.04 6.15 4.41
CA TYR A 55 4.03 4.73 4.80
C TYR A 55 5.28 4.40 5.62
N THR A 56 6.47 4.77 5.12
CA THR A 56 7.73 4.55 5.83
C THR A 56 7.76 5.26 7.18
N LYS A 57 7.27 6.51 7.25
CA LYS A 57 7.19 7.25 8.51
C LYS A 57 6.33 6.52 9.54
N ILE A 58 5.15 6.04 9.16
CA ILE A 58 4.24 5.32 10.05
C ILE A 58 4.85 3.99 10.48
N PHE A 59 5.46 3.26 9.55
CA PHE A 59 6.20 2.06 9.87
C PHE A 59 7.29 2.32 10.92
N LEU A 60 8.15 3.33 10.71
CA LEU A 60 9.25 3.64 11.63
C LEU A 60 8.76 4.10 13.01
N ILE A 61 7.71 4.92 13.07
CA ILE A 61 7.11 5.35 14.36
C ILE A 61 6.70 4.11 15.18
N ASN A 62 6.01 3.15 14.56
CA ASN A 62 5.56 1.94 15.24
C ASN A 62 6.72 0.93 15.47
N LEU A 63 7.73 0.93 14.61
CA LEU A 63 8.94 0.11 14.77
C LEU A 63 9.81 0.58 15.94
N HIS A 64 9.64 1.81 16.39
CA HIS A 64 10.38 2.35 17.54
C HIS A 64 9.49 2.56 18.77
N ASP A 65 8.27 2.00 18.80
CA ASP A 65 7.39 2.11 19.97
C ASP A 65 7.92 1.24 21.14
N PRO A 66 8.39 1.85 22.25
CA PRO A 66 8.94 1.12 23.38
C PRO A 66 7.86 0.36 24.17
N LYS A 67 6.57 0.67 23.98
CA LYS A 67 5.46 -0.05 24.63
C LYS A 67 5.24 -1.44 24.06
N ILE A 68 5.83 -1.72 22.89
CA ILE A 68 5.71 -3.00 22.20
C ILE A 68 6.98 -3.80 22.38
N SER A 69 6.83 -5.07 22.77
CA SER A 69 7.93 -6.02 22.88
C SER A 69 8.72 -6.11 21.57
N ASP A 70 10.05 -6.11 21.65
CA ASP A 70 10.95 -6.18 20.49
C ASP A 70 10.57 -7.32 19.53
N LEU A 71 10.21 -8.49 20.08
CA LEU A 71 9.81 -9.68 19.32
C LEU A 71 8.57 -9.46 18.44
N LYS A 72 7.67 -8.56 18.84
CA LYS A 72 6.42 -8.27 18.11
C LYS A 72 6.50 -6.98 17.30
N ARG A 73 7.50 -6.13 17.55
CA ARG A 73 7.52 -4.75 17.05
C ARG A 73 7.58 -4.66 15.53
N LEU A 74 8.34 -5.53 14.88
CA LEU A 74 8.39 -5.58 13.40
C LEU A 74 7.02 -5.92 12.79
N GLY A 75 6.35 -6.95 13.31
CA GLY A 75 5.04 -7.37 12.82
C GLY A 75 3.98 -6.30 13.07
N HIS A 76 3.98 -5.71 14.26
CA HIS A 76 3.08 -4.61 14.61
C HIS A 76 3.28 -3.39 13.72
N ALA A 77 4.54 -2.99 13.48
CA ALA A 77 4.87 -1.87 12.62
C ALA A 77 4.37 -2.08 11.18
N ARG A 78 4.56 -3.29 10.62
CA ARG A 78 4.01 -3.64 9.31
C ARG A 78 2.50 -3.57 9.29
N GLN A 79 1.84 -4.16 10.30
CA GLN A 79 0.38 -4.14 10.39
C GLN A 79 -0.15 -2.70 10.40
N LYS A 80 0.39 -1.84 11.26
CA LYS A 80 -0.05 -0.43 11.37
C LYS A 80 0.17 0.36 10.08
N ALA A 81 1.29 0.16 9.41
CA ALA A 81 1.54 0.82 8.13
C ALA A 81 0.60 0.31 7.03
N ASN A 82 0.28 -0.99 7.02
CA ASN A 82 -0.65 -1.60 6.06
C ASN A 82 -2.09 -1.14 6.31
N GLU A 83 -2.54 -1.07 7.56
CA GLU A 83 -3.84 -0.51 7.95
C GLU A 83 -3.98 0.93 7.44
N TRP A 84 -2.99 1.78 7.73
CA TRP A 84 -3.01 3.17 7.30
C TRP A 84 -3.12 3.34 5.78
N ILE A 85 -2.34 2.58 4.99
CA ILE A 85 -2.37 2.79 3.54
C ILE A 85 -3.67 2.26 2.91
N LEU A 86 -4.27 1.22 3.50
CA LEU A 86 -5.59 0.73 3.09
C LEU A 86 -6.67 1.78 3.38
N GLU A 87 -6.67 2.34 4.59
CA GLU A 87 -7.57 3.44 4.97
C GLU A 87 -7.39 4.66 4.06
N PHE A 88 -6.15 5.06 3.79
CA PHE A 88 -5.83 6.18 2.90
C PHE A 88 -6.37 5.94 1.48
N ILE A 89 -6.16 4.75 0.92
CA ILE A 89 -6.64 4.40 -0.42
C ILE A 89 -8.17 4.34 -0.47
N ASN A 90 -8.81 3.77 0.56
CA ASN A 90 -10.27 3.72 0.64
C ASN A 90 -10.87 5.12 0.77
N GLY A 91 -10.27 6.00 1.59
CA GLY A 91 -10.69 7.40 1.71
C GLY A 91 -10.54 8.19 0.40
N ILE A 92 -9.54 7.89 -0.43
CA ILE A 92 -9.45 8.46 -1.78
C ILE A 92 -10.64 8.00 -2.65
N ILE A 93 -11.04 6.74 -2.55
CA ILE A 93 -12.12 6.17 -3.38
C ILE A 93 -13.47 6.77 -2.99
N GLU A 94 -13.75 6.88 -1.69
CA GLU A 94 -15.01 7.42 -1.18
C GLU A 94 -15.21 8.90 -1.55
N ASN A 95 -14.13 9.69 -1.58
CA ASN A 95 -14.21 11.11 -1.98
C ASN A 95 -14.29 11.34 -3.49
N ASN A 96 -14.08 10.31 -4.32
CA ASN A 96 -14.18 10.39 -5.78
C ASN A 96 -15.42 9.65 -6.35
N SER A 97 -16.30 9.14 -5.46
CA SER A 97 -17.55 8.46 -5.80
C SER A 97 -18.74 9.38 -5.56
#